data_AF-A0A2X4UWC1-F1
#
_entry.id   AF-A0A2X4UWC1-F1
#
_cell.length_a   1.000
_cell.length_b   1.000
_cell.length_c   1.000
_cell.angle_alpha   90.00
_cell.angle_beta   90.00
_cell.angle_gamma   90.00
#
_symmetry.space_group_name_H-M   'P 1'
#
loop_
_entity.id
_entity.type
_entity.pdbx_description
1 polymer ?
#
loop_
_entity_poly.entity_id
_entity_poly.type
_entity_poly.pdbx_seq_one_letter_code
_entity_poly.pdbx_strand_id
1 'polypeptide(L)'
;MDDLTYFIQTFIAKNRRERWLILANGKKEKLYDKLQELEKHLNEKCTLVQNNALEAFNDLLSEERIVSGTYIGREGIITLSPIALGEIRDNSLLICRGKGIAFFFHHEGWVWICREEKS
;
A
#
# COMPACT_ATOMS: atom_id res chain seq x y z
N MET A 1 2.68 10.97 -13.05
CA MET A 1 2.19 9.59 -12.78
C MET A 1 1.69 9.58 -11.35
N ASP A 2 0.42 9.23 -11.14
CA ASP A 2 -0.22 9.15 -9.82
C ASP A 2 0.39 8.03 -8.95
N ASP A 3 0.32 8.16 -7.62
CA ASP A 3 0.98 7.23 -6.68
C ASP A 3 0.36 5.83 -6.72
N LEU A 4 -0.95 5.71 -6.93
CA LEU A 4 -1.60 4.41 -7.13
C LEU A 4 -1.14 3.77 -8.44
N THR A 5 -1.00 4.56 -9.51
CA THR A 5 -0.45 4.08 -10.79
C THR A 5 0.97 3.55 -10.60
N TYR A 6 1.81 4.28 -9.87
CA TYR A 6 3.16 3.83 -9.49
C TYR A 6 3.10 2.50 -8.74
N PHE A 7 2.28 2.40 -7.69
CA PHE A 7 2.12 1.16 -6.93
C PHE A 7 1.72 -0.02 -7.82
N ILE A 8 0.76 0.17 -8.73
CA ILE A 8 0.31 -0.89 -9.64
C ILE A 8 1.44 -1.31 -10.58
N GLN A 9 2.21 -0.37 -11.12
CA GLN A 9 3.30 -0.70 -12.03
C GLN A 9 4.47 -1.39 -11.33
N THR A 10 4.69 -1.10 -10.06
CA THR A 10 5.86 -1.59 -9.32
C THR A 10 5.58 -2.87 -8.54
N PHE A 11 4.43 -2.96 -7.87
CA PHE A 11 4.16 -3.97 -6.84
C PHE A 11 3.03 -4.94 -7.17
N ILE A 12 2.27 -4.72 -8.26
CA ILE A 12 1.29 -5.69 -8.76
C ILE A 12 1.94 -6.63 -9.78
N ALA A 13 1.59 -7.92 -9.68
CA ALA A 13 2.00 -8.96 -10.63
C ALA A 13 1.68 -8.55 -12.07
N LYS A 14 2.63 -8.75 -12.99
CA LYS A 14 2.58 -8.22 -14.37
C LYS A 14 1.28 -8.55 -15.11
N ASN A 15 0.79 -9.78 -14.96
CA ASN A 15 -0.46 -10.28 -15.58
C ASN A 15 -1.75 -9.73 -14.93
N ARG A 16 -1.65 -8.96 -13.85
CA ARG A 16 -2.78 -8.33 -13.14
C ARG A 16 -2.81 -6.81 -13.28
N ARG A 17 -1.71 -6.18 -13.73
CA ARG A 17 -1.55 -4.71 -13.76
C ARG A 17 -2.64 -3.99 -14.55
N GLU A 18 -2.94 -4.46 -15.77
CA GLU A 18 -3.95 -3.82 -16.63
C GLU A 18 -5.31 -3.73 -15.94
N ARG A 19 -5.75 -4.82 -15.31
CA ARG A 19 -7.00 -4.85 -14.55
C ARG A 19 -7.00 -3.84 -13.41
N TRP A 20 -5.89 -3.73 -12.68
CA TRP A 20 -5.75 -2.77 -11.59
C TRP A 20 -5.70 -1.33 -12.08
N LEU A 21 -5.07 -1.05 -13.23
CA LEU A 21 -5.07 0.28 -13.85
C LEU A 21 -6.48 0.70 -14.29
N ILE A 22 -7.28 -0.22 -14.82
CA ILE A 22 -8.68 0.03 -15.15
C ILE A 22 -9.49 0.35 -13.88
N LEU A 23 -9.24 -0.37 -12.77
CA LEU A 23 -9.90 -0.08 -11.48
C LEU A 23 -9.51 1.30 -10.93
N ALA A 24 -8.23 1.64 -10.98
CA ALA A 24 -7.71 2.92 -10.51
C ALA A 24 -8.30 4.13 -11.26
N ASN A 25 -8.55 3.98 -12.56
CA ASN A 25 -9.19 5.00 -13.40
C ASN A 25 -10.73 4.95 -13.38
N GLY A 26 -11.31 3.97 -12.69
CA GLY A 26 -12.74 3.71 -12.66
C GLY A 26 -13.47 4.36 -11.47
N LYS A 27 -14.54 3.69 -11.03
CA LYS A 27 -15.30 4.10 -9.84
C LYS A 27 -14.53 3.77 -8.57
N LYS A 28 -14.37 4.75 -7.67
CA LYS A 28 -13.59 4.61 -6.43
C LYS A 28 -14.10 3.47 -5.53
N GLU A 29 -15.41 3.28 -5.46
CA GLU A 29 -16.03 2.21 -4.67
C GLU A 29 -15.55 0.83 -5.10
N LYS A 30 -15.41 0.60 -6.42
CA LYS A 30 -14.90 -0.66 -6.96
C LYS A 30 -13.43 -0.90 -6.62
N LEU A 31 -12.63 0.16 -6.55
CA LEU A 31 -11.24 0.05 -6.10
C LEU A 31 -11.20 -0.39 -4.63
N TYR A 32 -12.00 0.23 -3.77
CA TYR A 32 -12.01 -0.08 -2.34
C TYR A 32 -12.50 -1.49 -2.04
N ASP A 33 -13.54 -1.95 -2.73
CA ASP A 33 -13.98 -3.34 -2.62
C ASP A 33 -12.90 -4.33 -3.07
N LYS A 34 -12.04 -3.91 -4.02
CA LYS A 34 -10.94 -4.74 -4.50
C LYS A 34 -9.67 -4.70 -3.67
N LEU A 35 -9.50 -3.71 -2.79
CA LEU A 35 -8.38 -3.70 -1.83
C LEU A 35 -8.39 -4.93 -0.93
N GLN A 36 -9.56 -5.50 -0.61
CA GLN A 36 -9.67 -6.72 0.19
C GLN A 36 -9.01 -7.94 -0.46
N GLU A 37 -8.85 -7.94 -1.79
CA GLU A 37 -8.22 -9.03 -2.55
C GLU A 37 -6.80 -8.65 -3.00
N LEU A 38 -6.27 -7.50 -2.56
CA LEU A 38 -5.02 -6.94 -3.07
C LEU A 38 -3.84 -7.90 -2.89
N GLU A 39 -3.75 -8.58 -1.76
CA GLU A 39 -2.68 -9.54 -1.46
C GLU A 39 -2.50 -10.62 -2.54
N LYS A 40 -3.59 -11.07 -3.17
CA LYS A 40 -3.57 -12.12 -4.23
C LYS A 40 -2.98 -11.62 -5.54
N HIS A 41 -2.64 -10.34 -5.61
CA HIS A 41 -2.17 -9.65 -6.80
C HIS A 41 -0.83 -8.97 -6.61
N LEU A 42 -0.30 -8.97 -5.39
CA LEU A 42 1.05 -8.49 -5.11
C LEU A 42 2.08 -9.38 -5.81
N ASN A 43 3.22 -8.79 -6.15
CA ASN A 43 4.35 -9.51 -6.73
C ASN A 43 5.40 -9.88 -5.67
N GLU A 44 6.50 -10.45 -6.13
CA GLU A 44 7.63 -10.91 -5.31
C GLU A 44 8.34 -9.81 -4.51
N LYS A 45 8.08 -8.53 -4.81
CA LYS A 45 8.64 -7.39 -4.07
C LYS A 45 7.91 -7.06 -2.77
N CYS A 46 6.84 -7.80 -2.47
CA CYS A 46 6.04 -7.62 -1.28
C CYS A 46 6.23 -8.80 -0.33
N THR A 47 6.49 -8.50 0.94
CA THR A 47 6.67 -9.49 2.00
C THR A 47 5.59 -9.32 3.06
N LEU A 48 4.98 -10.44 3.46
CA LEU A 48 3.97 -10.46 4.51
C LEU A 48 4.63 -10.45 5.89
N VAL A 49 4.15 -9.58 6.78
CA VAL A 49 4.48 -9.55 8.20
C VAL A 49 3.20 -9.81 8.99
N GLN A 50 3.11 -10.98 9.62
CA GLN A 50 1.93 -11.38 10.40
C GLN A 50 2.09 -11.04 11.89
N ASN A 51 3.28 -11.26 12.44
CA ASN A 51 3.58 -11.01 13.85
C ASN A 51 4.22 -9.62 13.99
N ASN A 52 3.85 -8.89 15.03
CA ASN A 52 4.38 -7.55 15.32
C ASN A 52 4.27 -6.59 14.13
N ALA A 53 3.22 -6.72 13.31
CA ALA A 53 3.10 -6.01 12.04
C ALA A 53 3.12 -4.47 12.21
N LEU A 54 2.47 -3.97 13.26
CA LEU A 54 2.49 -2.54 13.60
C LEU A 54 3.86 -2.06 14.09
N GLU A 55 4.59 -2.89 14.85
CA GLU A 55 5.96 -2.58 15.28
C GLU A 55 6.88 -2.50 14.07
N ALA A 56 6.87 -3.53 13.22
CA ALA A 56 7.64 -3.56 11.98
C ALA A 56 7.33 -2.39 11.04
N PHE A 57 6.06 -1.97 10.99
CA PHE A 57 5.65 -0.78 10.25
C PHE A 57 6.27 0.50 10.83
N ASN A 58 6.17 0.72 12.14
CA ASN A 58 6.73 1.90 12.81
C ASN A 58 8.26 1.95 12.72
N ASP A 59 8.91 0.82 12.94
CA ASP A 59 10.37 0.69 12.83
C ASP A 59 10.81 1.10 11.43
N LEU A 60 10.10 0.63 10.39
CA LEU A 60 10.43 0.98 9.02
C LEU A 60 10.17 2.46 8.70
N LEU A 61 9.08 3.05 9.22
CA LEU A 61 8.84 4.49 9.07
C LEU A 61 10.00 5.29 9.67
N SER A 62 10.49 4.89 10.84
CA SER A 62 11.60 5.52 11.54
C SER A 62 12.93 5.34 10.79
N GLU A 63 13.28 4.09 10.45
CA GLU A 63 14.52 3.71 9.77
C GLU A 63 14.67 4.44 8.43
N GLU A 64 13.62 4.44 7.60
CA GLU A 64 13.63 5.06 6.28
C GLU A 64 13.25 6.54 6.31
N ARG A 65 13.01 7.12 7.50
CA ARG A 65 12.58 8.51 7.71
C ARG A 65 11.38 8.87 6.84
N ILE A 66 10.38 8.00 6.81
CA ILE A 66 9.12 8.22 6.12
C ILE A 66 8.22 9.08 7.01
N VAL A 67 7.92 10.30 6.57
CA VAL A 67 7.05 11.23 7.31
C VAL A 67 5.68 11.42 6.66
N SER A 68 5.53 11.04 5.39
CA SER A 68 4.31 11.26 4.63
C SER A 68 4.11 10.20 3.54
N GLY A 69 2.86 9.97 3.17
CA GLY A 69 2.51 9.06 2.08
C GLY A 69 1.08 9.26 1.60
N THR A 70 0.78 8.70 0.44
CA THR A 70 -0.58 8.66 -0.12
C THR A 70 -1.31 7.46 0.45
N TYR A 71 -2.35 7.72 1.23
CA TYR A 71 -3.23 6.74 1.84
C TYR A 71 -4.47 6.52 0.99
N ILE A 72 -4.84 5.26 0.81
CA ILE A 72 -5.96 4.80 0.01
C ILE A 72 -6.76 3.83 0.87
N GLY A 73 -7.95 4.26 1.28
CA GLY A 73 -8.90 3.48 2.08
C GLY A 73 -10.33 3.81 1.68
N ARG A 74 -11.31 3.28 2.42
CA ARG A 74 -12.74 3.56 2.18
C ARG A 74 -13.08 5.05 2.34
N GLU A 75 -12.28 5.75 3.13
CA GLU A 75 -12.37 7.16 3.46
C GLU A 75 -11.97 8.05 2.28
N GLY A 76 -11.23 7.50 1.31
CA GLY A 76 -10.76 8.22 0.15
C GLY A 76 -9.30 7.96 -0.19
N ILE A 77 -8.79 8.82 -1.06
CA ILE A 77 -7.36 8.96 -1.34
C ILE A 77 -6.93 10.27 -0.69
N ILE A 78 -6.09 10.20 0.34
CA ILE A 78 -5.64 11.36 1.11
C ILE A 78 -4.12 11.28 1.32
N THR A 79 -3.49 12.43 1.53
CA THR A 79 -2.09 12.47 1.96
C THR A 79 -2.04 12.47 3.48
N LEU A 80 -1.34 11.52 4.07
CA LEU A 80 -1.04 11.52 5.51
C LEU A 80 0.30 12.21 5.73
N SER A 81 0.33 13.21 6.62
CA SER A 81 1.56 13.90 7.05
C SER A 81 1.31 14.67 8.36
N PRO A 82 1.93 14.28 9.50
CA PRO A 82 2.71 13.06 9.69
C PRO A 82 1.84 11.80 9.56
N ILE A 83 2.43 10.66 9.25
CA ILE A 83 1.72 9.37 9.25
C ILE A 83 1.44 8.97 10.71
N ALA A 84 0.16 8.93 11.09
CA ALA A 84 -0.26 8.52 12.42
C ALA A 84 -0.99 7.16 12.38
N LEU A 85 -0.61 6.24 13.27
CA LEU A 85 -1.20 4.89 13.34
C LEU A 85 -2.72 4.89 13.52
N GLY A 86 -3.25 5.86 14.27
CA GLY A 86 -4.69 5.96 14.55
C GLY A 86 -5.56 6.21 13.32
N GLU A 87 -4.95 6.64 12.21
CA GLU A 87 -5.62 6.92 10.95
C GLU A 87 -5.61 5.71 10.00
N ILE A 88 -4.82 4.68 10.31
CA ILE A 88 -4.69 3.50 9.46
C ILE A 88 -5.82 2.51 9.76
N ARG A 89 -6.54 2.12 8.71
CA ARG A 89 -7.62 1.14 8.73
C ARG A 89 -7.25 -0.16 8.01
N ASP A 90 -8.01 -1.19 8.27
CA ASP A 90 -7.92 -2.45 7.55
C ASP A 90 -8.29 -2.30 6.07
N ASN A 91 -7.72 -3.19 5.25
CA ASN A 91 -7.88 -3.20 3.79
C ASN A 91 -7.53 -1.86 3.15
N SER A 92 -6.45 -1.24 3.62
CA SER A 92 -5.98 0.05 3.14
C SER A 92 -4.54 -0.01 2.66
N LEU A 93 -4.18 0.93 1.80
CA LEU A 93 -2.89 1.01 1.15
C LEU A 93 -2.24 2.36 1.47
N LEU A 94 -1.00 2.35 1.93
CA LEU A 94 -0.18 3.53 2.13
C LEU A 94 1.02 3.48 1.20
N ILE A 95 1.15 4.47 0.33
CA ILE A 95 2.17 4.54 -0.71
C ILE A 95 3.15 5.66 -0.36
N CYS A 96 4.38 5.28 -0.04
CA CYS A 96 5.47 6.18 0.31
C CYS A 96 6.45 6.26 -0.87
N ARG A 97 5.97 6.76 -2.02
CA ARG A 97 6.69 6.72 -3.29
C ARG A 97 8.09 7.34 -3.23
N GLY A 98 8.27 8.42 -2.48
CA GLY A 98 9.57 9.08 -2.31
C GLY A 98 10.64 8.17 -1.67
N LYS A 99 10.24 7.06 -1.06
CA LYS A 99 11.13 6.04 -0.48
C LYS A 99 11.09 4.70 -1.21
N GLY A 100 10.29 4.59 -2.27
CA GLY A 100 10.13 3.32 -2.99
C GLY A 100 9.43 2.24 -2.17
N ILE A 101 8.58 2.62 -1.21
CA ILE A 101 7.96 1.71 -0.24
C ILE A 101 6.44 1.87 -0.28
N ALA A 102 5.71 0.77 -0.13
CA ALA A 102 4.27 0.78 0.11
C ALA A 102 3.88 -0.27 1.15
N PHE A 103 2.75 -0.03 1.84
CA PHE A 103 2.21 -0.88 2.89
C PHE A 103 0.76 -1.20 2.61
N PHE A 104 0.40 -2.47 2.57
CA PHE A 104 -0.99 -2.90 2.54
C PHE A 104 -1.38 -3.50 3.90
N PHE A 105 -2.35 -2.87 4.56
CA PHE A 105 -2.85 -3.27 5.88
C PHE A 105 -4.02 -4.23 5.70
N HIS A 106 -3.84 -5.48 6.12
CA HIS A 106 -4.84 -6.53 5.96
C HIS A 106 -5.77 -6.57 7.18
N HIS A 107 -7.03 -7.00 6.98
CA HIS A 107 -8.03 -7.10 8.03
C HIS A 107 -7.73 -8.13 9.13
N GLU A 108 -6.77 -9.04 8.89
CA GLU A 108 -6.29 -9.98 9.90
C GLU A 108 -5.18 -9.40 10.79
N GLY A 109 -4.94 -8.08 10.70
CA GLY A 109 -3.90 -7.38 11.46
C GLY A 109 -2.49 -7.55 10.90
N TRP A 110 -2.37 -8.05 9.66
CA TRP A 110 -1.10 -8.22 8.97
C TRP A 110 -0.73 -7.00 8.14
N VAL A 111 0.54 -6.86 7.83
CA VAL A 111 1.02 -5.84 6.89
C VAL A 111 1.84 -6.49 5.80
N TRP A 112 1.47 -6.24 4.55
CA TRP A 112 2.32 -6.49 3.40
C TRP A 112 3.21 -5.28 3.17
N ILE A 113 4.53 -5.48 3.27
CA ILE A 113 5.53 -4.45 3.03
C ILE A 113 6.12 -4.66 1.64
N CYS A 114 5.92 -3.69 0.76
CA CYS A 114 6.42 -3.71 -0.61
C CYS A 114 7.58 -2.72 -0.75
N ARG A 115 8.72 -3.17 -1.31
CA ARG A 115 9.92 -2.33 -1.46
C ARG A 115 10.51 -2.45 -2.86
N GLU A 116 10.87 -1.33 -3.47
CA GLU A 116 11.76 -1.35 -4.63
C GLU A 116 13.15 -1.83 -4.19
N GLU A 117 13.74 -2.75 -4.94
CA GLU A 117 15.14 -3.10 -4.73
C GLU A 117 15.98 -1.83 -4.93
N LYS A 118 16.76 -1.46 -3.91
CA LYS A 118 17.75 -0.40 -4.03
C LYS A 118 18.75 -0.86 -5.10
N SER A 119 18.69 -0.23 -6.28
CA SER A 119 19.70 -0.41 -7.34
C SER A 119 21.04 0.14 -6.89
#